data_AF-E1ZS17-F1
#
_entry.id   AF-E1ZS17-F1
#
_cell.length_a   1.000
_cell.length_b   1.000
_cell.length_c   1.000
_cell.angle_alpha   90.00
_cell.angle_beta   90.00
_cell.angle_gamma   90.00
#
_symmetry.space_group_name_H-M   'P 1'
#
loop_
_entity.id
_entity.type
_entity.pdbx_description
1 polymer ?
#
loop_
_entity_poly.entity_id
_entity_poly.type
_entity_poly.pdbx_seq_one_letter_code
_entity_poly.pdbx_strand_id
1 'polypeptide(L)'
;MARQSDFPPRWVAKALKTLFACAHYAAAAAAGYAAYVAAARLRGLHSAGQLLPPLVAAFEARHTLAGGHLAAAAAAAAALWALAALLWRRRAKQPIYLLDFECYRPEQECMVSYNKFVTGSRNAGFFDDAAMDFQTRILHKSGLSEETFFPPGLHLEPPEFDMNRARQEAEIVMFNSVADVLRKTGLTPRQIDVLAAIVLTNKRSERRRSKYELQHVVRVHMGADDAACVFQRPDHANCIGVELSKDLVSVAGRAMEINMTRLGPLVLPWPEKLMFAANWVARHVLRLRVPKYIPDFREAFDHFCLHAGGYGNTSSSTVWYSFGFVESVQGVRRGDIVWQIGFGSGFKCNSVVWRALQPIKAMHRVGGRSFKEPFL
;
A
#
# COMPACT_ATOMS: atom_id res chain seq x y z
N MET A 1 28.43 -20.83 -5.79
CA MET A 1 28.62 -19.41 -5.42
C MET A 1 27.70 -19.06 -4.27
N ALA A 2 28.31 -18.62 -3.17
CA ALA A 2 27.71 -18.44 -1.85
C ALA A 2 26.57 -17.40 -1.85
N ARG A 3 25.46 -17.71 -1.17
CA ARG A 3 24.59 -16.67 -0.59
C ARG A 3 25.02 -16.46 0.85
N GLN A 4 25.51 -15.27 1.09
CA GLN A 4 25.87 -14.74 2.40
C GLN A 4 24.69 -14.86 3.37
N SER A 5 25.02 -15.42 4.52
CA SER A 5 24.35 -15.32 5.80
C SER A 5 24.00 -13.87 6.14
N ASP A 6 22.76 -13.60 6.53
CA ASP A 6 22.45 -12.63 7.57
C ASP A 6 21.01 -12.83 8.07
N PHE A 7 20.87 -12.76 9.41
CA PHE A 7 19.68 -12.92 10.26
C PHE A 7 19.31 -14.32 10.75
N PRO A 8 19.05 -14.48 12.07
CA PRO A 8 18.84 -15.78 12.67
C PRO A 8 17.57 -16.43 12.10
N PRO A 9 17.60 -17.75 11.83
CA PRO A 9 16.45 -18.45 11.28
C PRO A 9 15.26 -18.30 12.23
N ARG A 10 14.06 -18.12 11.66
CA ARG A 10 12.81 -17.79 12.40
C ARG A 10 12.55 -18.69 13.62
N TRP A 11 13.10 -19.91 13.64
CA TRP A 11 13.03 -20.82 14.78
C TRP A 11 13.85 -20.34 16.00
N VAL A 12 14.98 -19.66 15.82
CA VAL A 12 15.82 -19.11 16.91
C VAL A 12 15.11 -17.97 17.63
N ALA A 13 14.46 -17.07 16.88
CA ALA A 13 13.63 -16.02 17.47
C ALA A 13 12.41 -16.59 18.22
N LYS A 14 11.86 -17.70 17.73
CA LYS A 14 10.77 -18.42 18.40
C LYS A 14 11.26 -19.12 19.66
N ALA A 15 12.42 -19.79 19.61
CA ALA A 15 13.05 -20.45 20.75
C ALA A 15 13.47 -19.46 21.84
N LEU A 16 14.04 -18.30 21.49
CA LEU A 16 14.39 -17.25 22.44
C LEU A 16 13.15 -16.65 23.10
N LYS A 17 12.04 -16.46 22.36
CA LYS A 17 10.75 -16.05 22.94
C LYS A 17 10.18 -17.10 23.89
N THR A 18 10.28 -18.38 23.55
CA THR A 18 9.82 -19.47 24.42
C THR A 18 10.70 -19.57 25.67
N LEU A 19 12.02 -19.44 25.56
CA LEU A 19 12.93 -19.41 26.71
C LEU A 19 12.67 -18.21 27.63
N PHE A 20 12.42 -17.02 27.06
CA PHE A 20 12.03 -15.86 27.85
C PHE A 20 10.68 -16.07 28.54
N ALA A 21 9.70 -16.66 27.86
CA ALA A 21 8.41 -17.00 28.46
C ALA A 21 8.59 -18.02 29.60
N CYS A 22 9.37 -19.09 29.40
CA CYS A 22 9.68 -20.08 30.43
C CYS A 22 10.38 -19.45 31.64
N ALA A 23 11.36 -18.56 31.44
CA ALA A 23 12.02 -17.84 32.54
C ALA A 23 11.04 -16.92 33.28
N HIS A 24 10.12 -16.28 32.57
CA HIS A 24 9.09 -15.42 33.16
C HIS A 24 8.06 -16.23 33.97
N TYR A 25 7.63 -17.39 33.44
CA TYR A 25 6.75 -18.31 34.16
C TYR A 25 7.44 -18.94 35.38
N ALA A 26 8.73 -19.27 35.29
CA ALA A 26 9.51 -19.77 36.43
C ALA A 26 9.64 -18.70 37.53
N ALA A 27 9.89 -17.44 37.16
CA ALA A 27 9.92 -16.33 38.11
C ALA A 27 8.55 -16.07 38.74
N ALA A 28 7.47 -16.14 37.94
CA ALA A 28 6.10 -16.01 38.43
C ALA A 28 5.68 -17.18 39.35
N ALA A 29 6.10 -18.41 39.04
CA ALA A 29 5.88 -19.58 39.88
C ALA A 29 6.66 -19.49 41.20
N ALA A 30 7.92 -19.01 41.17
CA ALA A 30 8.71 -18.76 42.38
C ALA A 30 8.10 -17.65 43.26
N ALA A 31 7.60 -16.58 42.64
CA ALA A 31 6.90 -15.50 43.35
C ALA A 31 5.56 -16.00 43.94
N GLY A 32 4.81 -16.82 43.19
CA GLY A 32 3.58 -17.47 43.65
C GLY A 32 3.82 -18.44 44.80
N TYR A 33 4.90 -19.22 44.75
CA TYR A 33 5.31 -20.12 45.83
C TYR A 33 5.76 -19.34 47.07
N ALA A 34 6.52 -18.26 46.91
CA ALA A 34 6.89 -17.39 48.02
C ALA A 34 5.66 -16.74 48.67
N ALA A 35 4.69 -16.30 47.87
CA ALA A 35 3.40 -15.78 48.36
C ALA A 35 2.57 -16.87 49.07
N TYR A 36 2.55 -18.10 48.55
CA TYR A 36 1.90 -19.25 49.17
C TYR A 36 2.53 -19.60 50.52
N VAL A 37 3.87 -19.63 50.62
CA VAL A 37 4.59 -19.89 51.88
C VAL A 37 4.36 -18.77 52.90
N ALA A 38 4.31 -17.51 52.45
CA ALA A 38 3.95 -16.38 53.29
C ALA A 38 2.49 -16.47 53.79
N ALA A 39 1.55 -16.85 52.92
CA ALA A 39 0.15 -17.06 53.28
C ALA A 39 -0.06 -18.27 54.20
N ALA A 40 0.71 -19.34 54.03
CA ALA A 40 0.71 -20.52 54.89
C ALA A 40 1.25 -20.21 56.29
N ARG A 41 2.26 -19.32 56.39
CA ARG A 41 2.76 -18.78 57.68
C ARG A 41 1.75 -17.86 58.37
N LEU A 42 1.02 -17.04 57.62
CA LEU A 42 -0.03 -16.16 58.16
C LEU A 42 -1.23 -16.93 58.72
N ARG A 43 -1.52 -18.14 58.21
CA ARG A 43 -2.65 -18.98 58.66
C ARG A 43 -2.30 -20.00 59.73
N GLY A 44 -1.08 -19.99 60.29
CA GLY A 44 -0.75 -20.76 61.48
C GLY A 44 -0.89 -22.28 61.36
N LEU A 45 -0.61 -22.87 60.19
CA LEU A 45 -0.56 -24.33 60.05
C LEU A 45 0.75 -24.87 60.63
N HIS A 46 0.69 -25.24 61.91
CA HIS A 46 1.82 -25.61 62.76
C HIS A 46 2.07 -27.14 62.82
N SER A 47 1.82 -27.89 61.76
CA SER A 47 1.89 -29.35 61.80
C SER A 47 2.67 -29.97 60.63
N ALA A 48 4.00 -29.83 60.69
CA ALA A 48 4.95 -30.80 60.12
C ALA A 48 6.34 -30.50 60.73
N GLY A 49 6.61 -31.18 61.85
CA GLY A 49 7.82 -31.02 62.63
C GLY A 49 9.07 -31.64 61.99
N GLN A 50 10.21 -31.28 62.62
CA GLN A 50 11.51 -31.97 62.62
C GLN A 50 12.65 -31.51 61.70
N LEU A 51 12.60 -30.32 61.10
CA LEU A 51 13.80 -29.70 60.47
C LEU A 51 14.09 -28.26 60.93
N LEU A 52 13.35 -27.75 61.92
CA LEU A 52 13.36 -26.34 62.31
C LEU A 52 14.55 -25.87 63.19
N PRO A 53 15.10 -26.66 64.14
CA PRO A 53 16.10 -26.13 65.07
C PRO A 53 17.44 -25.66 64.44
N PRO A 54 18.04 -26.38 63.46
CA PRO A 54 19.30 -25.93 62.85
C PRO A 54 19.13 -24.74 61.90
N LEU A 55 17.98 -24.66 61.23
CA LEU A 55 17.63 -23.57 60.30
C LEU A 55 17.25 -22.29 61.04
N VAL A 56 16.62 -22.39 62.20
CA VAL A 56 16.30 -21.22 63.06
C VAL A 56 17.58 -20.62 63.64
N ALA A 57 18.53 -21.43 64.09
CA ALA A 57 19.83 -20.94 64.56
C ALA A 57 20.65 -20.24 63.45
N ALA A 58 20.59 -20.76 62.21
CA ALA A 58 21.21 -20.11 61.05
C ALA A 58 20.48 -18.82 60.61
N PHE A 59 19.20 -18.67 60.96
CA PHE A 59 18.37 -17.50 60.62
C PHE A 59 18.41 -16.42 61.71
N GLU A 60 18.55 -16.80 62.98
CA GLU A 60 18.80 -15.89 64.11
C GLU A 60 20.15 -15.17 64.00
N ALA A 61 21.17 -15.83 63.45
CA ALA A 61 22.43 -15.18 63.08
C ALA A 61 22.30 -14.16 61.93
N ARG A 62 21.16 -14.13 61.22
CA ARG A 62 20.86 -13.19 60.12
C ARG A 62 19.84 -12.12 60.49
N HIS A 63 19.32 -12.13 61.73
CA HIS A 63 18.25 -11.26 62.18
C HIS A 63 18.65 -9.78 62.43
N THR A 64 19.88 -9.39 62.12
CA THR A 64 20.33 -7.99 62.19
C THR A 64 20.26 -7.24 60.85
N LEU A 65 19.89 -7.86 59.74
CA LEU A 65 19.75 -7.19 58.44
C LEU A 65 18.31 -7.22 57.90
N ALA A 66 17.53 -6.33 58.51
CA ALA A 66 16.57 -5.43 57.88
C ALA A 66 15.37 -6.01 57.12
N GLY A 67 14.18 -5.86 57.75
CA GLY A 67 12.89 -5.78 57.06
C GLY A 67 12.81 -4.68 55.98
N GLY A 68 13.84 -3.84 55.83
CA GLY A 68 14.01 -2.92 54.70
C GLY A 68 14.37 -3.61 53.37
N HIS A 69 15.01 -4.78 53.37
CA HIS A 69 15.43 -5.45 52.12
C HIS A 69 14.27 -6.09 51.35
N LEU A 70 13.23 -6.56 52.03
CA LEU A 70 12.03 -7.13 51.40
C LEU A 70 11.18 -6.04 50.72
N ALA A 71 11.01 -4.89 51.38
CA ALA A 71 10.33 -3.73 50.79
C ALA A 71 11.13 -3.18 49.60
N ALA A 72 12.46 -3.11 49.72
CA ALA A 72 13.34 -2.67 48.63
C ALA A 72 13.31 -3.63 47.42
N ALA A 73 13.29 -4.95 47.65
CA ALA A 73 13.19 -5.95 46.60
C ALA A 73 11.84 -5.91 45.87
N ALA A 74 10.73 -5.73 46.60
CA ALA A 74 9.40 -5.57 46.02
C ALA A 74 9.30 -4.27 45.18
N ALA A 75 9.86 -3.16 45.68
CA ALA A 75 9.91 -1.89 44.95
C ALA A 75 10.76 -2.00 43.67
N ALA A 76 11.91 -2.69 43.71
CA ALA A 76 12.76 -2.91 42.55
C ALA A 76 12.06 -3.77 41.47
N ALA A 77 11.34 -4.82 41.87
CA ALA A 77 10.57 -5.67 40.96
C ALA A 77 9.43 -4.88 40.29
N ALA A 78 8.72 -4.04 41.05
CA ALA A 78 7.67 -3.17 40.52
C ALA A 78 8.23 -2.13 39.54
N ALA A 79 9.39 -1.54 39.84
CA ALA A 79 10.06 -0.60 38.94
C ALA A 79 10.52 -1.26 37.63
N LEU A 80 11.05 -2.49 37.69
CA LEU A 80 11.43 -3.26 36.51
C LEU A 80 10.21 -3.66 35.66
N TRP A 81 9.08 -4.02 36.29
CA TRP A 81 7.83 -4.29 35.58
C TRP A 81 7.24 -3.03 34.93
N ALA A 82 7.26 -1.90 35.64
CA ALA A 82 6.82 -0.62 35.10
C ALA A 82 7.71 -0.20 33.91
N LEU A 83 9.02 -0.34 34.03
CA LEU A 83 9.97 -0.07 32.94
C LEU A 83 9.74 -1.02 31.75
N ALA A 84 9.54 -2.33 31.99
CA ALA A 84 9.24 -3.30 30.96
C ALA A 84 7.92 -2.99 30.25
N ALA A 85 6.88 -2.61 30.98
CA ALA A 85 5.59 -2.19 30.43
C ALA A 85 5.72 -0.89 29.62
N LEU A 86 6.54 0.06 30.06
CA LEU A 86 6.80 1.32 29.36
C LEU A 86 7.60 1.10 28.07
N LEU A 87 8.60 0.22 28.12
CA LEU A 87 9.38 -0.21 26.96
C LEU A 87 8.54 -1.05 25.99
N TRP A 88 7.62 -1.88 26.49
CA TRP A 88 6.67 -2.64 25.66
C TRP A 88 5.65 -1.72 25.00
N ARG A 89 5.08 -0.74 25.73
CA ARG A 89 4.20 0.29 25.16
C ARG A 89 4.90 1.17 24.12
N ARG A 90 6.20 1.43 24.29
CA ARG A 90 7.05 2.13 23.29
C ARG A 90 7.44 1.26 22.09
N ARG A 91 7.23 -0.06 22.16
CA ARG A 91 7.52 -1.04 21.09
C ARG A 91 6.27 -1.74 20.54
N ALA A 92 5.08 -1.41 21.04
CA ALA A 92 3.83 -2.01 20.64
C ALA A 92 3.19 -1.18 19.52
N LYS A 93 3.13 -1.79 18.32
CA LYS A 93 2.61 -1.21 17.07
C LYS A 93 1.46 -0.29 17.36
N GLN A 94 1.66 1.03 17.27
CA GLN A 94 0.56 1.97 17.34
C GLN A 94 -0.46 1.54 16.28
N PRO A 95 -1.63 1.05 16.70
CA PRO A 95 -2.63 0.60 15.75
C PRO A 95 -3.14 1.81 14.97
N ILE A 96 -3.11 1.72 13.64
CA ILE A 96 -3.72 2.71 12.76
C ILE A 96 -5.19 2.34 12.65
N TYR A 97 -6.07 3.25 13.01
CA TYR A 97 -7.51 3.08 12.87
C TYR A 97 -8.02 3.90 11.69
N LEU A 98 -8.85 3.29 10.86
CA LEU A 98 -9.69 4.03 9.92
C LEU A 98 -10.81 4.66 10.74
N LEU A 99 -10.77 5.99 10.91
CA LEU A 99 -11.81 6.71 11.64
C LEU A 99 -13.13 6.68 10.87
N ASP A 100 -13.06 6.98 9.58
CA ASP A 100 -14.17 6.89 8.65
C ASP A 100 -13.65 6.89 7.21
N PHE A 101 -14.53 6.61 6.26
CA PHE A 101 -14.31 6.81 4.83
C PHE A 101 -15.57 7.42 4.21
N GLU A 102 -15.37 8.23 3.18
CA GLU A 102 -16.48 8.77 2.41
C GLU A 102 -16.40 8.30 0.97
N CYS A 103 -17.55 7.89 0.46
CA CYS A 103 -17.78 7.72 -0.96
C CYS A 103 -18.88 8.72 -1.32
N TYR A 104 -18.57 9.71 -2.16
CA TYR A 104 -19.58 10.64 -2.64
C TYR A 104 -20.77 9.88 -3.22
N ARG A 105 -21.94 10.13 -2.65
CA ARG A 105 -23.22 9.69 -3.21
C ARG A 105 -23.86 10.88 -3.91
N PRO A 106 -24.02 10.84 -5.24
CA PRO A 106 -24.71 11.90 -5.96
C PRO A 106 -26.17 12.04 -5.54
N GLU A 107 -26.76 13.19 -5.85
CA GLU A 107 -28.19 13.43 -5.62
C GLU A 107 -29.05 12.47 -6.44
N GLN A 108 -30.29 12.23 -6.00
CA GLN A 108 -31.16 11.22 -6.59
C GLN A 108 -31.52 11.55 -8.06
N GLU A 109 -31.45 12.82 -8.43
CA GLU A 109 -31.64 13.34 -9.78
C GLU A 109 -30.56 12.84 -10.76
N CYS A 110 -29.35 12.57 -10.24
CA CYS A 110 -28.24 11.99 -10.99
C CYS A 110 -28.37 10.48 -11.15
N MET A 111 -29.39 9.85 -10.54
CA MET A 111 -29.63 8.43 -10.67
C MET A 111 -30.18 8.09 -12.06
N VAL A 112 -29.74 6.98 -12.60
CA VAL A 112 -30.11 6.49 -13.92
C VAL A 112 -30.60 5.06 -13.79
N SER A 113 -31.90 4.88 -14.00
CA SER A 113 -32.50 3.56 -14.17
C SER A 113 -32.04 2.95 -15.49
N TYR A 114 -32.08 1.63 -15.59
CA TYR A 114 -31.79 0.92 -16.83
C TYR A 114 -32.71 1.37 -17.94
N ASN A 115 -33.99 1.61 -17.65
CA ASN A 115 -34.92 2.10 -18.65
C ASN A 115 -34.50 3.48 -19.16
N LYS A 116 -34.11 4.40 -18.28
CA LYS A 116 -33.60 5.73 -18.67
C LYS A 116 -32.31 5.61 -19.50
N PHE A 117 -31.38 4.73 -19.10
CA PHE A 117 -30.14 4.48 -19.84
C PHE A 117 -30.38 3.87 -21.22
N VAL A 118 -31.24 2.85 -21.31
CA VAL A 118 -31.59 2.14 -22.55
C VAL A 118 -32.36 3.08 -23.48
N THR A 119 -33.32 3.84 -22.95
CA THR A 119 -34.06 4.85 -23.72
C THR A 119 -33.13 5.95 -24.23
N GLY A 120 -32.26 6.49 -23.37
CA GLY A 120 -31.28 7.49 -23.76
C GLY A 120 -30.30 6.97 -24.82
N SER A 121 -29.82 5.73 -24.67
CA SER A 121 -28.93 5.09 -25.65
C SER A 121 -29.63 4.83 -26.99
N ARG A 122 -30.91 4.43 -26.96
CA ARG A 122 -31.73 4.26 -28.16
C ARG A 122 -32.02 5.61 -28.84
N ASN A 123 -32.36 6.64 -28.07
CA ASN A 123 -32.62 8.00 -28.56
C ASN A 123 -31.36 8.68 -29.11
N ALA A 124 -30.18 8.32 -28.61
CA ALA A 124 -28.92 8.81 -29.15
C ALA A 124 -28.68 8.36 -30.60
N GLY A 125 -29.38 7.31 -31.07
CA GLY A 125 -29.39 6.89 -32.48
C GLY A 125 -28.09 6.27 -32.98
N PHE A 126 -27.16 5.93 -32.08
CA PHE A 126 -25.85 5.37 -32.44
C PHE A 126 -25.81 3.83 -32.49
N PHE A 127 -26.80 3.15 -31.89
CA PHE A 127 -26.81 1.69 -31.68
C PHE A 127 -28.03 1.05 -32.36
N ASP A 128 -27.86 -0.13 -32.96
CA ASP A 128 -28.98 -0.92 -33.48
C ASP A 128 -29.59 -1.80 -32.38
N ASP A 129 -30.66 -2.52 -32.74
CA ASP A 129 -31.38 -3.39 -31.81
C ASP A 129 -30.50 -4.51 -31.23
N ALA A 130 -29.53 -5.03 -31.99
CA ALA A 130 -28.63 -6.09 -31.50
C ALA A 130 -27.59 -5.56 -30.51
N ALA A 131 -26.99 -4.39 -30.77
CA ALA A 131 -26.14 -3.68 -29.80
C ALA A 131 -26.93 -3.29 -28.56
N MET A 132 -28.15 -2.78 -28.72
CA MET A 132 -29.02 -2.41 -27.61
C MET A 132 -29.36 -3.61 -26.73
N ASP A 133 -29.63 -4.78 -27.32
CA ASP A 133 -29.84 -6.04 -26.59
C ASP A 133 -28.56 -6.48 -25.87
N PHE A 134 -27.40 -6.36 -26.51
CA PHE A 134 -26.12 -6.69 -25.88
C PHE A 134 -25.78 -5.76 -24.72
N GLN A 135 -25.93 -4.45 -24.91
CA GLN A 135 -25.72 -3.43 -23.89
C GLN A 135 -26.68 -3.61 -22.71
N THR A 136 -27.94 -3.94 -22.97
CA THR A 136 -28.94 -4.29 -21.94
C THR A 136 -28.51 -5.55 -21.17
N ARG A 137 -28.05 -6.60 -21.86
CA ARG A 137 -27.51 -7.81 -21.20
C ARG A 137 -26.26 -7.53 -20.37
N ILE A 138 -25.35 -6.67 -20.84
CA ILE A 138 -24.19 -6.24 -20.05
C ILE A 138 -24.68 -5.48 -18.83
N LEU A 139 -25.58 -4.52 -19.00
CA LEU A 139 -26.12 -3.71 -17.91
C LEU A 139 -26.66 -4.60 -16.78
N HIS A 140 -27.51 -5.58 -17.13
CA HIS A 140 -28.04 -6.55 -16.16
C HIS A 140 -27.00 -7.52 -15.57
N LYS A 141 -25.84 -7.71 -16.20
CA LYS A 141 -24.77 -8.63 -15.74
C LYS A 141 -23.55 -7.92 -15.15
N SER A 142 -23.48 -6.59 -15.27
CA SER A 142 -22.33 -5.77 -14.88
C SER A 142 -22.17 -5.62 -13.38
N GLY A 143 -23.20 -6.00 -12.60
CA GLY A 143 -23.26 -5.74 -11.17
C GLY A 143 -23.59 -4.29 -10.83
N LEU A 144 -23.83 -3.44 -11.83
CA LEU A 144 -24.49 -2.15 -11.64
C LEU A 144 -25.94 -2.38 -11.23
N SER A 145 -26.54 -1.41 -10.53
CA SER A 145 -27.94 -1.46 -10.12
C SER A 145 -28.76 -0.41 -10.89
N GLU A 146 -30.09 -0.51 -10.79
CA GLU A 146 -31.05 0.54 -11.20
C GLU A 146 -30.83 1.88 -10.44
N GLU A 147 -29.94 1.87 -9.45
CA GLU A 147 -29.56 3.01 -8.62
C GLU A 147 -28.14 3.53 -8.93
N THR A 148 -27.66 3.28 -10.14
CA THR A 148 -26.36 3.79 -10.60
C THR A 148 -26.49 5.27 -10.99
N PHE A 149 -25.44 6.05 -10.81
CA PHE A 149 -25.45 7.50 -11.06
C PHE A 149 -24.61 7.88 -12.27
N PHE A 150 -25.02 8.93 -12.97
CA PHE A 150 -24.20 9.62 -13.97
C PHE A 150 -23.89 11.05 -13.54
N PRO A 151 -22.79 11.63 -14.06
CA PRO A 151 -22.52 13.04 -13.85
C PRO A 151 -23.59 13.92 -14.52
N PRO A 152 -23.91 15.09 -13.94
CA PRO A 152 -24.99 15.96 -14.41
C PRO A 152 -24.94 16.28 -15.92
N GLY A 153 -23.75 16.41 -16.50
CA GLY A 153 -23.58 16.69 -17.93
C GLY A 153 -24.13 15.59 -18.86
N LEU A 154 -24.23 14.34 -18.39
CA LEU A 154 -24.81 13.23 -19.15
C LEU A 154 -26.34 13.17 -19.09
N HIS A 155 -26.95 13.93 -18.18
CA HIS A 155 -28.41 14.02 -18.08
C HIS A 155 -29.01 15.08 -19.00
N LEU A 156 -28.18 15.86 -19.69
CA LEU A 156 -28.60 16.85 -20.66
C LEU A 156 -29.02 16.19 -21.97
N GLU A 157 -29.96 16.81 -22.68
CA GLU A 157 -30.36 16.40 -24.03
C GLU A 157 -30.07 17.55 -25.00
N PRO A 158 -28.98 17.48 -25.80
CA PRO A 158 -27.98 16.39 -25.89
C PRO A 158 -26.95 16.41 -24.74
N PRO A 159 -26.28 15.27 -24.45
CA PRO A 159 -25.22 15.21 -23.44
C PRO A 159 -24.03 16.11 -23.77
N GLU A 160 -23.43 16.73 -22.74
CA GLU A 160 -22.27 17.62 -22.90
C GLU A 160 -20.97 16.96 -22.41
N PHE A 161 -19.96 16.90 -23.28
CA PHE A 161 -18.67 16.24 -23.04
C PHE A 161 -17.48 17.22 -23.11
N ASP A 162 -17.56 18.35 -22.41
CA ASP A 162 -16.49 19.35 -22.39
C ASP A 162 -15.64 19.33 -21.11
N MET A 163 -14.49 20.01 -21.18
CA MET A 163 -13.56 20.11 -20.04
C MET A 163 -14.09 20.96 -18.89
N ASN A 164 -15.10 21.79 -19.09
CA ASN A 164 -15.73 22.56 -18.03
C ASN A 164 -16.67 21.68 -17.21
N ARG A 165 -17.47 20.83 -17.86
CA ARG A 165 -18.32 19.82 -17.21
C ARG A 165 -17.50 18.80 -16.42
N ALA A 166 -16.40 18.31 -17.01
CA ALA A 166 -15.50 17.40 -16.30
C ALA A 166 -14.87 18.05 -15.05
N ARG A 167 -14.56 19.35 -15.09
CA ARG A 167 -14.07 20.10 -13.90
C ARG A 167 -15.15 20.26 -12.84
N GLN A 168 -16.38 20.60 -13.24
CA GLN A 168 -17.51 20.73 -12.32
C GLN A 168 -17.81 19.41 -11.61
N GLU A 169 -17.82 18.28 -12.35
CA GLU A 169 -17.99 16.95 -11.77
C GLU A 169 -16.88 16.66 -10.74
N ALA A 170 -15.62 16.89 -11.11
CA ALA A 170 -14.50 16.66 -10.19
C ALA A 170 -14.62 17.53 -8.91
N GLU A 171 -15.03 18.78 -9.07
CA GLU A 171 -15.27 19.72 -7.97
C GLU A 171 -16.34 19.17 -7.01
N ILE A 172 -17.52 18.85 -7.53
CA ILE A 172 -18.64 18.30 -6.76
C ILE A 172 -18.22 17.04 -6.00
N VAL A 173 -17.59 16.07 -6.67
CA VAL A 173 -17.20 14.79 -6.06
C VAL A 173 -16.13 14.99 -4.97
N MET A 174 -15.08 15.75 -5.26
CA MET A 174 -13.95 15.92 -4.35
C MET A 174 -14.32 16.75 -3.13
N PHE A 175 -14.94 17.91 -3.31
CA PHE A 175 -15.27 18.79 -2.19
C PHE A 175 -16.34 18.21 -1.29
N ASN A 176 -17.39 17.59 -1.83
CA ASN A 176 -18.41 16.96 -1.01
C ASN A 176 -17.85 15.75 -0.25
N SER A 177 -17.02 14.91 -0.89
CA SER A 177 -16.37 13.78 -0.20
C SER A 177 -15.53 14.24 0.99
N VAL A 178 -14.76 15.32 0.81
CA VAL A 178 -13.93 15.88 1.89
C VAL A 178 -14.80 16.53 2.97
N ALA A 179 -15.83 17.29 2.60
CA ALA A 179 -16.73 17.91 3.56
C ALA A 179 -17.47 16.86 4.41
N ASP A 180 -17.95 15.80 3.78
CA ASP A 180 -18.75 14.75 4.43
C ASP A 180 -17.91 13.88 5.37
N VAL A 181 -16.70 13.48 4.97
CA VAL A 181 -15.80 12.73 5.88
C VAL A 181 -15.42 13.56 7.10
N LEU A 182 -15.23 14.87 6.93
CA LEU A 182 -14.94 15.78 8.06
C LEU A 182 -16.14 15.94 8.98
N ARG A 183 -17.35 16.03 8.40
CA ARG A 183 -18.61 16.10 9.14
C ARG A 183 -18.87 14.81 9.93
N LYS A 184 -18.69 13.62 9.33
CA LYS A 184 -18.89 12.33 10.01
C LYS A 184 -17.91 12.10 11.16
N THR A 185 -16.65 12.47 10.94
CA THR A 185 -15.60 12.31 11.95
C THR A 185 -15.61 13.41 13.01
N GLY A 186 -16.33 14.51 12.78
CA GLY A 186 -16.28 15.72 13.61
C GLY A 186 -14.93 16.43 13.59
N LEU A 187 -14.06 16.07 12.63
CA LEU A 187 -12.73 16.65 12.50
C LEU A 187 -12.81 18.01 11.78
N THR A 188 -12.07 18.97 12.31
CA THR A 188 -11.81 20.21 11.60
C THR A 188 -10.63 20.02 10.65
N PRO A 189 -10.55 20.75 9.52
CA PRO A 189 -9.40 20.68 8.61
C PRO A 189 -8.05 20.91 9.30
N ARG A 190 -8.01 21.65 10.41
CA ARG A 190 -6.80 21.89 11.22
C ARG A 190 -6.29 20.65 11.95
N GLN A 191 -7.12 19.63 12.13
CA GLN A 191 -6.76 18.36 12.76
C GLN A 191 -6.30 17.30 11.74
N ILE A 192 -6.38 17.60 10.44
CA ILE A 192 -5.85 16.72 9.40
C ILE A 192 -4.36 16.99 9.26
N ASP A 193 -3.54 16.03 9.64
CA ASP A 193 -2.09 16.18 9.53
C ASP A 193 -1.54 15.90 8.12
N VAL A 194 -2.24 15.08 7.31
CA VAL A 194 -1.77 14.65 5.99
C VAL A 194 -2.86 14.76 4.94
N LEU A 195 -2.57 15.52 3.90
CA LEU A 195 -3.26 15.53 2.62
C LEU A 195 -2.27 15.19 1.52
N ALA A 196 -2.60 14.24 0.64
CA ALA A 196 -1.78 13.90 -0.51
C ALA A 196 -2.26 14.68 -1.74
N ALA A 197 -1.46 15.64 -2.20
CA ALA A 197 -1.71 16.42 -3.41
C ALA A 197 -0.42 16.56 -4.23
N ILE A 198 -0.53 16.61 -5.56
CA ILE A 198 0.61 16.66 -6.48
C ILE A 198 0.49 17.91 -7.35
N VAL A 199 1.58 18.67 -7.43
CA VAL A 199 1.69 19.86 -8.28
C VAL A 199 2.88 19.68 -9.20
N LEU A 200 2.67 19.84 -10.51
CA LEU A 200 3.70 19.74 -11.54
C LEU A 200 3.86 21.10 -12.23
N THR A 201 5.10 21.45 -12.61
CA THR A 201 5.42 22.69 -13.33
C THR A 201 6.46 22.43 -14.42
N ASN A 202 6.36 23.16 -15.52
CA ASN A 202 7.34 23.17 -16.61
C ASN A 202 8.27 24.40 -16.56
N LYS A 203 8.10 25.29 -15.57
CA LYS A 203 8.93 26.50 -15.42
C LYS A 203 10.33 26.12 -14.92
N ARG A 204 11.36 26.35 -15.75
CA ARG A 204 12.77 26.04 -15.41
C ARG A 204 13.27 26.78 -14.17
N SER A 205 12.75 27.98 -13.88
CA SER A 205 13.08 28.76 -12.68
C SER A 205 12.78 28.01 -11.38
N GLU A 206 11.78 27.12 -11.39
CA GLU A 206 11.35 26.37 -10.21
C GLU A 206 12.18 25.11 -9.95
N ARG A 207 13.12 24.77 -10.84
CA ARG A 207 13.94 23.56 -10.71
C ARG A 207 14.70 23.48 -9.38
N ARG A 208 15.10 24.63 -8.81
CA ARG A 208 15.80 24.69 -7.52
C ARG A 208 14.93 24.28 -6.33
N ARG A 209 13.60 24.50 -6.41
CA ARG A 209 12.65 24.15 -5.34
C ARG A 209 11.94 22.80 -5.57
N SER A 210 11.97 22.28 -6.79
CA SER A 210 11.35 21.00 -7.14
C SER A 210 12.03 19.81 -6.47
N LYS A 211 11.23 18.85 -6.01
CA LYS A 211 11.71 17.58 -5.43
C LYS A 211 12.31 16.67 -6.51
N TYR A 212 11.59 16.50 -7.60
CA TYR A 212 11.94 15.61 -8.71
C TYR A 212 11.92 16.33 -10.05
N GLU A 213 12.72 15.82 -10.97
CA GLU A 213 12.68 16.14 -12.38
C GLU A 213 12.17 14.92 -13.15
N LEU A 214 11.15 15.13 -13.96
CA LEU A 214 10.65 14.10 -14.87
C LEU A 214 11.70 13.84 -15.95
N GLN A 215 12.20 12.61 -16.04
CA GLN A 215 13.17 12.20 -17.07
C GLN A 215 12.44 11.63 -18.29
N HIS A 216 11.61 10.61 -18.06
CA HIS A 216 10.96 9.87 -19.13
C HIS A 216 9.53 9.50 -18.75
N VAL A 217 8.65 9.57 -19.75
CA VAL A 217 7.30 9.03 -19.70
C VAL A 217 7.16 8.06 -20.86
N VAL A 218 6.94 6.79 -20.55
CA VAL A 218 6.69 5.76 -21.56
C VAL A 218 5.26 5.30 -21.37
N ARG A 219 4.41 5.64 -22.34
CA ARG A 219 3.02 5.21 -22.39
C ARG A 219 2.88 4.14 -23.47
N VAL A 220 2.39 2.98 -23.08
CA VAL A 220 1.99 1.92 -24.00
C VAL A 220 0.48 1.81 -23.93
N HIS A 221 -0.12 1.92 -25.11
CA HIS A 221 -1.56 1.80 -25.30
C HIS A 221 -1.78 0.85 -26.46
N MET A 222 -2.38 -0.31 -26.18
CA MET A 222 -2.61 -1.35 -27.18
C MET A 222 -3.99 -1.26 -27.83
N GLY A 223 -4.78 -0.21 -27.56
CA GLY A 223 -6.14 -0.10 -28.10
C GLY A 223 -6.24 0.16 -29.61
N ALA A 224 -5.14 0.37 -30.32
CA ALA A 224 -5.10 0.42 -31.79
C ALA A 224 -4.54 -0.88 -32.42
N ASP A 225 -4.17 -1.86 -31.60
CA ASP A 225 -3.72 -3.17 -32.05
C ASP A 225 -4.95 -4.07 -32.25
N ASP A 226 -4.99 -4.86 -33.31
CA ASP A 226 -6.06 -5.84 -33.57
C ASP A 226 -6.08 -6.97 -32.54
N ALA A 227 -5.04 -7.07 -31.70
CA ALA A 227 -4.99 -7.91 -30.52
C ALA A 227 -5.32 -7.16 -29.22
N ALA A 228 -5.95 -5.98 -29.29
CA ALA A 228 -6.50 -5.31 -28.13
C ALA A 228 -7.49 -6.22 -27.39
N CYS A 229 -7.78 -5.91 -26.14
CA CYS A 229 -8.86 -6.58 -25.43
C CYS A 229 -10.18 -5.81 -25.53
N VAL A 230 -10.19 -4.66 -26.21
CA VAL A 230 -11.37 -3.80 -26.37
C VAL A 230 -11.40 -3.33 -27.82
N PHE A 231 -12.46 -3.64 -28.55
CA PHE A 231 -12.61 -3.30 -29.97
C PHE A 231 -13.86 -2.49 -30.20
N GLN A 232 -13.80 -1.55 -31.14
CA GLN A 232 -14.99 -0.92 -31.68
C GLN A 232 -15.33 -1.59 -33.02
N ARG A 233 -16.47 -2.28 -33.11
CA ARG A 233 -16.83 -3.08 -34.30
C ARG A 233 -18.32 -2.95 -34.61
N PRO A 234 -18.69 -3.01 -35.91
CA PRO A 234 -20.08 -3.21 -36.27
C PRO A 234 -20.56 -4.53 -35.69
N ASP A 235 -21.66 -4.47 -34.98
CA ASP A 235 -22.47 -5.63 -34.63
C ASP A 235 -23.18 -6.20 -35.88
N HIS A 236 -24.12 -7.11 -35.66
CA HIS A 236 -24.83 -7.81 -36.73
C HIS A 236 -25.78 -6.93 -37.55
N ALA A 237 -26.18 -5.74 -37.08
CA ALA A 237 -26.99 -4.81 -37.84
C ALA A 237 -26.19 -3.54 -38.25
N ASN A 238 -24.85 -3.66 -38.25
CA ASN A 238 -23.89 -2.71 -38.78
C ASN A 238 -23.77 -1.40 -37.97
N CYS A 239 -24.20 -1.42 -36.71
CA CYS A 239 -23.97 -0.34 -35.75
C CYS A 239 -22.67 -0.54 -34.99
N ILE A 240 -21.93 0.55 -34.86
CA ILE A 240 -20.58 0.51 -34.29
C ILE A 240 -20.68 0.45 -32.74
N GLY A 241 -20.42 -0.72 -32.15
CA GLY A 241 -20.40 -0.98 -30.70
C GLY A 241 -19.02 -1.30 -30.13
N VAL A 242 -18.92 -1.62 -28.83
CA VAL A 242 -17.65 -1.97 -28.14
C VAL A 242 -17.67 -3.43 -27.64
N GLU A 243 -16.69 -4.23 -28.08
CA GLU A 243 -16.50 -5.65 -27.71
C GLU A 243 -15.29 -5.82 -26.78
N LEU A 244 -15.40 -6.65 -25.73
CA LEU A 244 -14.30 -6.95 -24.80
C LEU A 244 -13.82 -8.41 -24.95
N SER A 245 -12.54 -8.61 -25.27
CA SER A 245 -11.94 -9.95 -25.43
C SER A 245 -11.56 -10.58 -24.08
N LYS A 246 -11.60 -11.93 -24.03
CA LYS A 246 -11.18 -12.75 -22.89
C LYS A 246 -9.65 -12.74 -22.64
N ASP A 247 -8.89 -12.23 -23.59
CA ASP A 247 -7.41 -12.28 -23.58
C ASP A 247 -6.74 -11.17 -22.74
N LEU A 248 -7.51 -10.45 -21.92
CA LEU A 248 -7.08 -9.26 -21.15
C LEU A 248 -5.72 -9.41 -20.46
N VAL A 249 -5.47 -10.54 -19.78
CA VAL A 249 -4.22 -10.78 -19.06
C VAL A 249 -3.03 -10.92 -20.02
N SER A 250 -3.23 -11.59 -21.16
CA SER A 250 -2.20 -11.74 -22.17
C SER A 250 -1.87 -10.40 -22.84
N VAL A 251 -2.89 -9.57 -23.08
CA VAL A 251 -2.74 -8.21 -23.62
C VAL A 251 -2.01 -7.31 -22.63
N ALA A 252 -2.30 -7.42 -21.33
CA ALA A 252 -1.60 -6.69 -20.28
C ALA A 252 -0.12 -7.08 -20.23
N GLY A 253 0.19 -8.38 -20.31
CA GLY A 253 1.56 -8.89 -20.37
C GLY A 253 2.33 -8.35 -21.58
N ARG A 254 1.69 -8.33 -22.76
CA ARG A 254 2.28 -7.75 -23.97
C ARG A 254 2.50 -6.24 -23.85
N ALA A 255 1.54 -5.51 -23.30
CA ALA A 255 1.68 -4.08 -23.04
C ALA A 255 2.85 -3.79 -22.09
N MET A 256 3.07 -4.65 -21.09
CA MET A 256 4.23 -4.57 -20.20
C MET A 256 5.54 -4.85 -20.93
N GLU A 257 5.60 -5.91 -21.75
CA GLU A 257 6.80 -6.25 -22.52
C GLU A 257 7.20 -5.12 -23.47
N ILE A 258 6.23 -4.51 -24.17
CA ILE A 258 6.47 -3.35 -25.03
C ILE A 258 6.93 -2.15 -24.21
N ASN A 259 6.34 -1.92 -23.03
CA ASN A 259 6.72 -0.82 -22.16
C ASN A 259 8.18 -0.97 -21.69
N MET A 260 8.56 -2.16 -21.22
CA MET A 260 9.93 -2.47 -20.81
C MET A 260 10.91 -2.36 -21.98
N THR A 261 10.53 -2.84 -23.16
CA THR A 261 11.37 -2.76 -24.37
C THR A 261 11.61 -1.31 -24.82
N ARG A 262 10.60 -0.44 -24.70
CA ARG A 262 10.74 1.00 -24.99
C ARG A 262 11.49 1.75 -23.90
N LEU A 263 11.32 1.36 -22.63
CA LEU A 263 11.95 2.00 -21.49
C LEU A 263 13.45 1.64 -21.39
N GLY A 264 13.81 0.39 -21.68
CA GLY A 264 15.17 -0.14 -21.55
C GLY A 264 16.26 0.75 -22.15
N PRO A 265 16.17 1.15 -23.44
CA PRO A 265 17.16 2.03 -24.05
C PRO A 265 17.29 3.41 -23.38
N LEU A 266 16.24 3.91 -22.73
CA LEU A 266 16.24 5.22 -22.09
C LEU A 266 16.93 5.17 -20.72
N VAL A 267 16.80 4.07 -19.98
CA VAL A 267 17.18 4.00 -18.56
C VAL A 267 18.38 3.09 -18.28
N LEU A 268 18.60 2.06 -19.10
CA LEU A 268 19.61 1.04 -18.79
C LEU A 268 21.05 1.59 -18.94
N PRO A 269 21.98 1.13 -18.09
CA PRO A 269 23.41 1.35 -18.27
C PRO A 269 23.94 0.79 -19.59
N TRP A 270 25.08 1.31 -20.05
CA TRP A 270 25.72 0.85 -21.28
C TRP A 270 26.06 -0.66 -21.32
N PRO A 271 26.57 -1.29 -20.24
CA PRO A 271 26.85 -2.72 -20.25
C PRO A 271 25.60 -3.58 -20.55
N GLU A 272 24.47 -3.26 -19.93
CA GLU A 272 23.19 -3.95 -20.15
C GLU A 272 22.69 -3.76 -21.59
N LYS A 273 22.83 -2.55 -22.13
CA LYS A 273 22.48 -2.24 -23.54
C LYS A 273 23.33 -3.05 -24.51
N LEU A 274 24.64 -3.14 -24.28
CA LEU A 274 25.56 -3.87 -25.13
C LEU A 274 25.28 -5.38 -25.07
N MET A 275 25.04 -5.94 -23.89
CA MET A 275 24.68 -7.34 -23.72
C MET A 275 23.38 -7.70 -24.43
N PHE A 276 22.36 -6.84 -24.31
CA PHE A 276 21.11 -7.01 -25.02
C PHE A 276 21.30 -6.93 -26.54
N ALA A 277 22.05 -5.94 -27.03
CA ALA A 277 22.35 -5.80 -28.45
C ALA A 277 23.13 -7.01 -29.00
N ALA A 278 24.15 -7.48 -28.28
CA ALA A 278 24.92 -8.66 -28.66
C ALA A 278 24.06 -9.93 -28.70
N ASN A 279 23.18 -10.12 -27.72
CA ASN A 279 22.24 -11.24 -27.71
C ASN A 279 21.23 -11.15 -28.87
N TRP A 280 20.74 -9.94 -29.17
CA TRP A 280 19.84 -9.70 -30.28
C TRP A 280 20.51 -10.02 -31.63
N VAL A 281 21.75 -9.56 -31.84
CA VAL A 281 22.57 -9.87 -33.04
C VAL A 281 22.84 -11.36 -33.14
N ALA A 282 23.25 -12.01 -32.05
CA ALA A 282 23.52 -13.44 -32.02
C ALA A 282 22.29 -14.26 -32.45
N ARG A 283 21.08 -13.84 -32.02
CA ARG A 283 19.84 -14.57 -32.31
C ARG A 283 19.25 -14.25 -33.68
N HIS A 284 19.24 -12.99 -34.10
CA HIS A 284 18.52 -12.56 -35.32
C HIS A 284 19.42 -12.45 -36.53
N VAL A 285 20.67 -12.01 -36.36
CA VAL A 285 21.63 -11.85 -37.45
C VAL A 285 22.44 -13.13 -37.63
N LEU A 286 23.04 -13.64 -36.55
CA LEU A 286 23.90 -14.83 -36.58
C LEU A 286 23.11 -16.14 -36.42
N ARG A 287 21.80 -16.08 -36.12
CA ARG A 287 20.89 -17.23 -35.94
C ARG A 287 21.40 -18.31 -34.98
N LEU A 288 22.23 -17.92 -34.00
CA LEU A 288 22.75 -18.80 -32.97
C LEU A 288 21.66 -19.15 -31.96
N ARG A 289 21.62 -20.42 -31.54
CA ARG A 289 20.70 -20.90 -30.48
C ARG A 289 21.23 -20.51 -29.10
N VAL A 290 21.19 -19.22 -28.79
CA VAL A 290 21.51 -18.69 -27.46
C VAL A 290 20.23 -18.27 -26.72
N PRO A 291 20.12 -18.44 -25.39
CA PRO A 291 18.94 -18.04 -24.62
C PRO A 291 18.68 -16.53 -24.73
N LYS A 292 17.40 -16.10 -24.60
CA LYS A 292 17.00 -14.68 -24.66
C LYS A 292 17.58 -14.00 -23.42
N TYR A 293 18.42 -12.99 -23.62
CA TYR A 293 18.90 -12.17 -22.52
C TYR A 293 17.82 -11.17 -22.11
N ILE A 294 17.54 -11.11 -20.81
CA ILE A 294 16.57 -10.18 -20.20
C ILE A 294 17.41 -9.17 -19.40
N PRO A 295 17.41 -7.88 -19.79
CA PRO A 295 18.18 -6.85 -19.09
C PRO A 295 17.73 -6.69 -17.64
N ASP A 296 18.69 -6.40 -16.76
CA ASP A 296 18.40 -6.17 -15.36
C ASP A 296 18.08 -4.71 -15.07
N PHE A 297 16.79 -4.40 -14.95
CA PHE A 297 16.33 -3.04 -14.63
C PHE A 297 16.67 -2.60 -13.20
N ARG A 298 17.17 -3.49 -12.33
CA ARG A 298 17.65 -3.12 -10.99
C ARG A 298 18.89 -2.23 -11.03
N GLU A 299 19.67 -2.32 -12.10
CA GLU A 299 20.86 -1.47 -12.29
C GLU A 299 20.50 -0.05 -12.78
N ALA A 300 19.27 0.17 -13.23
CA ALA A 300 18.82 1.46 -13.77
C ALA A 300 18.07 2.33 -12.75
N PHE A 301 17.55 1.72 -11.68
CA PHE A 301 16.64 2.39 -10.74
C PHE A 301 17.02 2.10 -9.29
N ASP A 302 17.06 3.16 -8.49
CA ASP A 302 17.29 3.05 -7.05
C ASP A 302 16.01 2.65 -6.31
N HIS A 303 14.84 3.05 -6.82
CA HIS A 303 13.56 2.81 -6.18
C HIS A 303 12.45 2.41 -7.16
N PHE A 304 11.61 1.46 -6.73
CA PHE A 304 10.51 0.91 -7.50
C PHE A 304 9.17 1.22 -6.83
N CYS A 305 8.30 1.90 -7.55
CA CYS A 305 6.92 2.21 -7.14
C CYS A 305 5.96 1.42 -8.03
N LEU A 306 5.61 0.23 -7.56
CA LEU A 306 4.74 -0.71 -8.25
C LEU A 306 3.31 -0.57 -7.74
N HIS A 307 2.35 -0.64 -8.65
CA HIS A 307 0.94 -0.82 -8.30
C HIS A 307 0.76 -2.15 -7.55
N ALA A 308 0.39 -2.10 -6.27
CA ALA A 308 0.09 -3.29 -5.50
C ALA A 308 -1.30 -3.81 -5.87
N GLY A 309 -1.38 -4.66 -6.88
CA GLY A 309 -2.60 -5.37 -7.23
C GLY A 309 -2.93 -6.44 -6.19
N GLY A 310 -3.75 -6.10 -5.19
CA GLY A 310 -4.26 -7.03 -4.19
C GLY A 310 -5.34 -6.39 -3.32
N TYR A 311 -6.46 -7.10 -3.13
CA TYR A 311 -7.67 -6.74 -2.38
C TYR A 311 -8.02 -5.23 -2.36
N GLY A 312 -8.72 -4.80 -3.40
CA GLY A 312 -9.63 -3.65 -3.28
C GLY A 312 -9.06 -2.25 -3.55
N ASN A 313 -7.82 -2.08 -4.01
CA ASN A 313 -7.34 -0.77 -4.46
C ASN A 313 -7.11 -0.72 -5.98
N THR A 314 -8.20 -0.58 -6.73
CA THR A 314 -8.26 -0.31 -8.17
C THR A 314 -7.88 1.13 -8.53
N SER A 315 -7.45 1.95 -7.57
CA SER A 315 -7.13 3.36 -7.82
C SER A 315 -5.72 3.56 -8.35
N SER A 316 -5.60 4.41 -9.36
CA SER A 316 -4.33 4.95 -9.87
C SER A 316 -3.52 5.71 -8.81
N SER A 317 -4.11 6.02 -7.64
CA SER A 317 -3.42 6.68 -6.51
C SER A 317 -2.45 5.78 -5.76
N THR A 318 -2.59 4.45 -5.84
CA THR A 318 -1.71 3.44 -5.19
C THR A 318 -0.22 3.64 -5.46
N VAL A 319 0.18 3.94 -6.70
CA VAL A 319 1.59 4.17 -7.06
C VAL A 319 2.17 5.40 -6.36
N TRP A 320 1.32 6.37 -5.98
CA TRP A 320 1.72 7.56 -5.22
C TRP A 320 1.86 7.26 -3.73
N TYR A 321 1.08 6.34 -3.18
CA TYR A 321 1.32 5.83 -1.82
C TYR A 321 2.64 5.07 -1.73
N SER A 322 2.94 4.22 -2.71
CA SER A 322 4.26 3.56 -2.82
C SER A 322 5.39 4.58 -2.91
N PHE A 323 5.18 5.65 -3.67
CA PHE A 323 6.16 6.74 -3.79
C PHE A 323 6.37 7.48 -2.46
N GLY A 324 5.29 7.80 -1.74
CA GLY A 324 5.37 8.43 -0.41
C GLY A 324 6.03 7.52 0.63
N PHE A 325 5.83 6.20 0.54
CA PHE A 325 6.53 5.21 1.36
C PHE A 325 8.04 5.19 1.08
N VAL A 326 8.44 5.22 -0.21
CA VAL A 326 9.84 5.33 -0.62
C VAL A 326 10.48 6.59 -0.04
N GLU A 327 9.83 7.75 -0.17
CA GLU A 327 10.33 9.02 0.39
C GLU A 327 10.49 8.97 1.93
N SER A 328 9.53 8.35 2.63
CA SER A 328 9.45 8.41 4.10
C SER A 328 10.28 7.36 4.82
N VAL A 329 10.35 6.13 4.28
CA VAL A 329 10.92 4.96 4.96
C VAL A 329 12.27 4.58 4.39
N GLN A 330 12.37 4.47 3.05
CA GLN A 330 13.65 4.16 2.40
C GLN A 330 14.55 5.40 2.37
N GLY A 331 13.95 6.57 2.15
CA GLY A 331 14.65 7.82 1.92
C GLY A 331 15.22 7.87 0.50
N VAL A 332 15.21 9.06 -0.10
CA VAL A 332 15.69 9.26 -1.47
C VAL A 332 16.84 10.27 -1.45
N ARG A 333 17.98 9.92 -2.04
CA ARG A 333 19.13 10.81 -2.14
C ARG A 333 19.04 11.65 -3.41
N ARG A 334 19.79 12.75 -3.43
CA ARG A 334 19.92 13.57 -4.64
C ARG A 334 20.58 12.73 -5.73
N GLY A 335 19.96 12.70 -6.90
CA GLY A 335 20.43 11.93 -8.06
C GLY A 335 19.74 10.59 -8.24
N ASP A 336 19.13 10.04 -7.18
CA ASP A 336 18.44 8.75 -7.22
C ASP A 336 17.31 8.76 -8.26
N ILE A 337 17.14 7.64 -8.95
CA ILE A 337 16.14 7.43 -9.99
C ILE A 337 15.00 6.58 -9.43
N VAL A 338 13.79 7.13 -9.45
CA VAL A 338 12.57 6.47 -9.00
C VAL A 338 11.72 6.11 -10.20
N TRP A 339 11.36 4.83 -10.32
CA TRP A 339 10.46 4.34 -11.36
C TRP A 339 9.07 4.07 -10.81
N GLN A 340 8.07 4.77 -11.36
CA GLN A 340 6.66 4.46 -11.17
C GLN A 340 6.13 3.69 -12.38
N ILE A 341 5.47 2.56 -12.14
CA ILE A 341 4.78 1.81 -13.18
C ILE A 341 3.33 1.52 -12.75
N GLY A 342 2.40 1.79 -13.67
CA GLY A 342 0.97 1.61 -13.46
C GLY A 342 0.30 0.93 -14.65
N PHE A 343 -0.70 0.11 -14.35
CA PHE A 343 -1.52 -0.59 -15.33
C PHE A 343 -2.92 0.01 -15.37
N GLY A 344 -3.48 0.17 -16.56
CA GLY A 344 -4.85 0.66 -16.75
C GLY A 344 -5.63 -0.28 -17.65
N SER A 345 -6.84 -0.65 -17.22
CA SER A 345 -7.84 -1.43 -17.98
C SER A 345 -7.33 -2.65 -18.75
N GLY A 346 -6.17 -3.21 -18.38
CA GLY A 346 -5.53 -4.39 -19.00
C GLY A 346 -4.89 -4.20 -20.37
N PHE A 347 -5.01 -3.05 -21.03
CA PHE A 347 -4.33 -2.75 -22.32
C PHE A 347 -3.45 -1.50 -22.29
N LYS A 348 -3.26 -0.92 -21.10
CA LYS A 348 -2.40 0.24 -20.87
C LYS A 348 -1.32 -0.12 -19.85
N CYS A 349 -0.08 0.21 -20.17
CA CYS A 349 1.04 0.15 -19.24
C CYS A 349 1.80 1.48 -19.34
N ASN A 350 1.89 2.20 -18.23
CA ASN A 350 2.55 3.51 -18.17
C ASN A 350 3.72 3.45 -17.19
N SER A 351 4.86 3.97 -17.62
CA SER A 351 6.06 4.14 -16.82
C SER A 351 6.43 5.60 -16.74
N VAL A 352 6.74 6.07 -15.54
CA VAL A 352 7.22 7.42 -15.26
C VAL A 352 8.52 7.32 -14.48
N VAL A 353 9.56 7.95 -15.01
CA VAL A 353 10.91 7.95 -14.42
C VAL A 353 11.22 9.33 -13.88
N TRP A 354 11.50 9.38 -12.59
CA TRP A 354 11.81 10.60 -11.85
C TRP A 354 13.25 10.59 -11.39
N ARG A 355 13.93 11.73 -11.50
CA ARG A 355 15.24 11.96 -10.89
C ARG A 355 15.09 12.88 -9.69
N ALA A 356 15.58 12.47 -8.54
CA ALA A 356 15.58 13.33 -7.35
C ALA A 356 16.58 14.49 -7.51
N LEU A 357 16.10 15.73 -7.40
CA LEU A 357 16.93 16.93 -7.54
C LEU A 357 17.61 17.34 -6.24
N GLN A 358 17.08 16.86 -5.11
CA GLN A 358 17.53 17.16 -3.77
C GLN A 358 17.35 15.91 -2.89
N PRO A 359 18.09 15.78 -1.78
CA PRO A 359 17.85 14.69 -0.85
C PRO A 359 16.47 14.86 -0.21
N ILE A 360 15.63 13.85 -0.34
CA ILE A 360 14.27 13.85 0.19
C ILE A 360 14.23 12.85 1.35
N LYS A 361 14.28 13.44 2.54
CA LYS A 361 13.85 12.80 3.79
C LYS A 361 12.57 13.45 4.30
N ALA A 362 11.76 13.97 3.37
CA ALA A 362 10.46 14.53 3.71
C ALA A 362 9.62 13.39 4.28
N MET A 363 9.53 13.34 5.60
CA MET A 363 8.56 12.49 6.25
C MET A 363 7.21 13.11 6.00
N HIS A 364 6.34 12.38 5.32
CA HIS A 364 4.93 12.71 5.28
C HIS A 364 4.40 12.53 6.70
N ARG A 365 4.40 13.60 7.49
CA ARG A 365 4.06 13.55 8.92
C ARG A 365 2.58 13.29 9.08
N VAL A 366 2.19 12.06 9.39
CA VAL A 366 0.86 11.72 9.89
C VAL A 366 0.84 11.99 11.40
N GLY A 367 -0.01 12.90 11.89
CA GLY A 367 -0.22 13.05 13.33
C GLY A 367 0.96 13.60 14.13
N GLY A 368 1.73 14.56 13.60
CA GLY A 368 2.92 15.08 14.29
C GLY A 368 4.04 14.05 14.54
N ARG A 369 3.92 12.82 14.02
CA ARG A 369 4.91 11.74 14.18
C ARG A 369 5.66 11.44 12.89
N SER A 370 6.84 10.87 13.11
CA SER A 370 7.89 10.61 12.14
C SER A 370 7.81 9.15 11.65
N PHE A 371 7.75 8.91 10.34
CA PHE A 371 7.77 7.55 9.73
C PHE A 371 9.03 6.71 10.07
N LYS A 372 10.05 7.30 10.72
CA LYS A 372 11.20 6.56 11.26
C LYS A 372 10.87 5.78 12.51
N GLU A 373 9.80 6.12 13.21
CA GLU A 373 9.17 5.16 14.09
C GLU A 373 8.45 4.20 13.14
N PRO A 374 8.93 2.95 12.98
CA PRO A 374 8.10 1.95 12.34
C PRO A 374 6.71 2.03 12.93
N PHE A 375 5.69 1.66 12.16
CA PHE A 375 4.42 1.26 12.74
C PHE A 375 4.75 0.08 13.69
N LEU A 376 5.11 0.43 14.92
CA LEU A 376 5.74 -0.24 16.08
C LEU A 376 5.19 0.41 17.33
#